data_AF-A0A0J7Y267-F1
#
_entry.id   AF-A0A0J7Y267-F1
#
_cell.length_a   1.000
_cell.length_b   1.000
_cell.length_c   1.000
_cell.angle_alpha   90.00
_cell.angle_beta   90.00
_cell.angle_gamma   90.00
#
_symmetry.space_group_name_H-M   'P 1'
#
loop_
_entity.id
_entity.type
_entity.pdbx_description
1 polymer ?
#
loop_
_entity_poly.entity_id
_entity_poly.type
_entity_poly.pdbx_seq_one_letter_code
_entity_poly.pdbx_strand_id
1 'polypeptide(L)'
;MGLAALLLLTGCGGEAGSSRDNSAAAVDVAQVDDGKADCALAGAGEWARDCLVEQAGDMLTLRHPDGGFRRFRVLADGRGLEAADGAEAATLSILDDKRIEVVAGDDRYRLPARMAGSGR
;
A
#
# COMPACT_ATOMS: atom_id res chain seq x y z
N MET A 1 8.08 65.58 12.26
CA MET A 1 6.86 64.81 11.92
C MET A 1 7.14 64.00 10.68
N GLY A 2 7.02 62.68 10.75
CA GLY A 2 7.25 61.77 9.63
C GLY A 2 7.91 60.46 10.08
N LEU A 3 7.15 59.63 10.82
CA LEU A 3 7.59 58.28 11.17
C LEU A 3 7.52 57.39 9.92
N ALA A 4 8.66 56.81 9.58
CA ALA A 4 8.77 55.66 8.68
C ALA A 4 8.23 54.41 9.38
N ALA A 5 7.36 53.67 8.70
CA ALA A 5 6.92 52.34 9.14
C ALA A 5 7.39 51.31 8.10
N LEU A 6 8.55 50.71 8.36
CA LEU A 6 9.00 49.47 7.73
C LEU A 6 8.30 48.30 8.44
N LEU A 7 7.46 47.57 7.70
CA LEU A 7 6.87 46.30 8.15
C LEU A 7 7.89 45.17 7.95
N LEU A 8 8.56 44.79 9.03
CA LEU A 8 9.33 43.54 9.14
C LEU A 8 8.35 42.41 9.51
N LEU A 9 8.03 41.51 8.57
CA LEU A 9 7.37 40.25 8.90
C LEU A 9 8.43 39.22 9.33
N THR A 10 8.63 39.13 10.64
CA THR A 10 9.37 38.04 11.28
C THR A 10 8.38 36.88 11.52
N GLY A 11 8.26 35.97 10.57
CA GLY A 11 7.54 34.71 10.76
C GLY A 11 8.45 33.67 11.40
N CYS A 12 8.58 33.69 12.74
CA CYS A 12 9.21 32.62 13.50
C CYS A 12 8.11 31.89 14.28
N GLY A 13 7.72 30.71 13.79
CA GLY A 13 6.81 29.79 14.46
C GLY A 13 7.35 28.39 14.28
N GLY A 14 8.23 27.99 15.20
CA GLY A 14 8.68 26.62 15.33
C GLY A 14 7.58 25.72 15.90
N GLU A 15 7.75 24.44 15.61
CA GLU A 15 7.14 23.30 16.30
C GLU A 15 5.64 23.05 16.06
N ALA A 16 5.34 22.49 14.89
CA ALA A 16 4.34 21.43 14.82
C ALA A 16 5.07 20.08 14.95
N GLY A 17 5.36 19.72 16.19
CA GLY A 17 5.43 18.32 16.56
C GLY A 17 4.13 17.66 16.14
N SER A 18 4.18 16.91 15.06
CA SER A 18 3.37 15.73 14.90
C SER A 18 4.33 14.68 14.42
N SER A 19 5.03 14.09 15.40
CA SER A 19 5.34 12.68 15.35
C SER A 19 4.06 11.99 14.90
N ARG A 20 3.97 11.76 13.59
CA ARG A 20 3.08 10.74 13.08
C ARG A 20 3.75 9.45 13.48
N ASP A 21 3.61 9.09 14.75
CA ASP A 21 3.55 7.71 15.20
C ASP A 21 2.27 7.09 14.64
N ASN A 22 2.04 7.24 13.33
CA ASN A 22 1.34 6.26 12.55
C ASN A 22 2.46 5.38 12.01
N SER A 23 3.07 4.61 12.91
CA SER A 23 3.77 3.40 12.50
C SER A 23 2.69 2.42 12.04
N ALA A 24 2.00 2.74 10.94
CA ALA A 24 1.59 1.70 10.02
C ALA A 24 2.90 0.96 9.73
N ALA A 25 3.03 -0.24 10.29
CA ALA A 25 4.21 -1.06 10.09
C ALA A 25 4.52 -1.01 8.60
N ALA A 26 5.70 -0.53 8.22
CA ALA A 26 5.98 -0.32 6.82
C ALA A 26 5.88 -1.69 6.13
N VAL A 27 4.98 -1.80 5.17
CA VAL A 27 4.68 -3.04 4.47
C VAL A 27 5.56 -3.06 3.22
N ASP A 28 6.43 -4.05 3.13
CA ASP A 28 7.20 -4.39 1.94
C ASP A 28 6.58 -5.62 1.29
N VAL A 29 5.98 -5.49 0.11
CA VAL A 29 5.39 -6.64 -0.59
C VAL A 29 6.50 -7.54 -1.11
N ALA A 30 6.54 -8.77 -0.62
CA ALA A 30 7.58 -9.72 -0.97
C ALA A 30 7.26 -10.43 -2.30
N GLN A 31 8.29 -10.99 -2.92
CA GLN A 31 8.13 -11.87 -4.08
C GLN A 31 7.27 -13.09 -3.71
N VAL A 32 6.42 -13.52 -4.63
CA VAL A 32 5.62 -14.75 -4.50
C VAL A 32 6.37 -15.91 -5.14
N ASP A 33 6.77 -16.90 -4.33
CA ASP A 33 7.67 -17.98 -4.78
C ASP A 33 7.13 -18.85 -5.93
N ASP A 34 5.83 -19.19 -5.89
CA ASP A 34 5.15 -20.00 -6.93
C ASP A 34 4.46 -19.13 -8.00
N GLY A 35 4.58 -17.79 -7.91
CA GLY A 35 3.87 -16.87 -8.81
C GLY A 35 2.34 -16.92 -8.69
N LYS A 36 1.80 -17.51 -7.61
CA LYS A 36 0.35 -17.59 -7.34
C LYS A 36 -0.01 -17.05 -5.97
N ALA A 37 -1.09 -16.27 -5.92
CA ALA A 37 -1.68 -15.73 -4.70
C ALA A 37 -3.05 -16.36 -4.41
N ASP A 38 -3.42 -16.40 -3.13
CA ASP A 38 -4.80 -16.69 -2.75
C ASP A 38 -5.66 -15.45 -3.07
N CYS A 39 -6.80 -15.66 -3.71
CA CYS A 39 -7.74 -14.61 -4.06
C CYS A 39 -9.20 -15.05 -3.90
N ALA A 40 -10.05 -14.07 -3.62
CA ALA A 40 -11.50 -14.19 -3.59
C ALA A 40 -12.06 -13.06 -4.44
N LEU A 41 -12.56 -13.40 -5.63
CA LEU A 41 -12.88 -12.44 -6.70
C LEU A 41 -14.37 -12.13 -6.75
N ALA A 42 -14.72 -10.93 -7.20
CA ALA A 42 -16.10 -10.50 -7.41
C ALA A 42 -17.04 -10.78 -6.22
N GLY A 43 -16.53 -10.59 -5.00
CA GLY A 43 -17.29 -10.75 -3.76
C GLY A 43 -17.46 -12.21 -3.31
N ALA A 44 -16.78 -13.16 -3.96
CA ALA A 44 -16.79 -14.56 -3.55
C ALA A 44 -16.36 -14.70 -2.08
N GLY A 45 -17.07 -15.54 -1.32
CA GLY A 45 -16.71 -15.86 0.07
C GLY A 45 -15.53 -16.83 0.19
N GLU A 46 -15.34 -17.66 -0.84
CA GLU A 46 -14.30 -18.69 -0.89
C GLU A 46 -12.99 -18.13 -1.44
N TRP A 47 -11.88 -18.67 -0.94
CA TRP A 47 -10.53 -18.34 -1.38
C TRP A 47 -9.99 -19.45 -2.28
N ALA A 48 -9.39 -19.07 -3.41
CA ALA A 48 -8.70 -19.97 -4.33
C ALA A 48 -7.27 -19.50 -4.57
N ARG A 49 -6.34 -20.42 -4.82
CA ARG A 49 -4.92 -20.12 -5.09
C ARG A 49 -4.58 -20.28 -6.57
N ASP A 50 -5.16 -19.41 -7.39
CA ASP A 50 -5.07 -19.45 -8.84
C ASP A 50 -4.86 -18.08 -9.49
N CYS A 51 -4.89 -16.98 -8.71
CA CYS A 51 -4.48 -15.68 -9.22
C CYS A 51 -2.97 -15.64 -9.49
N LEU A 52 -2.59 -15.37 -10.74
CA LEU A 52 -1.18 -15.27 -11.13
C LEU A 52 -0.60 -13.92 -10.72
N VAL A 53 0.62 -13.94 -10.23
CA VAL A 53 1.34 -12.77 -9.74
C VAL A 53 2.50 -12.47 -10.67
N GLU A 54 2.43 -11.33 -11.35
CA GLU A 54 3.50 -10.84 -12.21
C GLU A 54 4.08 -9.56 -11.60
N GLN A 55 5.42 -9.49 -11.51
CA GLN A 55 6.10 -8.30 -10.96
C GLN A 55 7.13 -7.78 -11.97
N ALA A 56 7.07 -6.47 -12.24
CA ALA A 56 7.98 -5.77 -13.14
C ALA A 56 8.36 -4.41 -12.51
N GLY A 57 9.54 -4.36 -11.88
CA GLY A 57 9.94 -3.19 -11.08
C GLY A 57 8.98 -2.98 -9.91
N ASP A 58 8.46 -1.75 -9.76
CA ASP A 58 7.41 -1.42 -8.78
C ASP A 58 6.00 -1.87 -9.20
N MET A 59 5.81 -2.38 -10.42
CA MET A 59 4.49 -2.79 -10.91
C MET A 59 4.18 -4.23 -10.51
N LEU A 60 3.09 -4.44 -9.79
CA LEU A 60 2.52 -5.75 -9.47
C LEU A 60 1.22 -5.94 -10.25
N THR A 61 1.09 -7.04 -10.99
CA THR A 61 -0.14 -7.41 -11.70
C THR A 61 -0.67 -8.73 -11.14
N LEU A 62 -1.93 -8.74 -10.70
CA LEU A 62 -2.66 -9.94 -10.30
C LEU A 62 -3.60 -10.32 -11.45
N ARG A 63 -3.33 -11.43 -12.14
CA ARG A 63 -4.21 -11.97 -13.19
C ARG A 63 -5.20 -12.95 -12.59
N HIS A 64 -6.46 -12.78 -12.95
CA HIS A 64 -7.56 -13.62 -12.52
C HIS A 64 -7.72 -14.82 -13.46
N PRO A 65 -8.24 -15.97 -12.98
CA PRO A 65 -8.54 -17.12 -13.83
C PRO A 65 -9.67 -16.85 -14.85
N ASP A 66 -10.49 -15.82 -14.63
CA ASP A 66 -11.56 -15.40 -15.55
C ASP A 66 -11.09 -14.47 -16.68
N GLY A 67 -9.79 -14.15 -16.72
CA GLY A 67 -9.18 -13.24 -17.70
C GLY A 67 -9.11 -11.78 -17.26
N GLY A 68 -9.69 -11.43 -16.11
CA GLY A 68 -9.54 -10.13 -15.46
C GLY A 68 -8.14 -9.91 -14.87
N PHE A 69 -7.86 -8.68 -14.44
CA PHE A 69 -6.64 -8.37 -13.70
C PHE A 69 -6.77 -7.10 -12.87
N ARG A 70 -5.88 -6.95 -11.89
CA ARG A 70 -5.61 -5.72 -11.15
C ARG A 70 -4.14 -5.35 -11.21
N ARG A 71 -3.83 -4.06 -11.32
CA ARG A 71 -2.46 -3.55 -11.25
C ARG A 71 -2.29 -2.66 -10.03
N PHE A 72 -1.20 -2.91 -9.32
CA PHE A 72 -0.79 -2.14 -8.17
C PHE A 72 0.63 -1.63 -8.38
N ARG A 73 0.93 -0.50 -7.76
CA ARG A 73 2.29 0.02 -7.61
C ARG A 73 2.76 -0.25 -6.19
N VAL A 74 3.90 -0.92 -6.06
CA VAL A 74 4.60 -1.13 -4.80
C VAL A 74 5.23 0.19 -4.37
N LEU A 75 4.90 0.64 -3.17
CA LEU A 75 5.34 1.93 -2.64
C LEU A 75 6.56 1.75 -1.74
N ALA A 76 7.66 2.42 -2.08
CA ALA A 76 8.91 2.37 -1.31
C ALA A 76 8.83 3.12 0.05
N ASP A 77 7.75 3.86 0.30
CA ASP A 77 7.55 4.65 1.53
C ASP A 77 6.91 3.84 2.68
N GLY A 78 6.71 2.53 2.48
CA GLY A 78 6.17 1.64 3.49
C GLY A 78 4.64 1.56 3.54
N ARG A 79 3.93 2.28 2.67
CA ARG A 79 2.46 2.14 2.54
C ARG A 79 2.03 0.84 1.87
N GLY A 80 2.97 0.05 1.34
CA GLY A 80 2.71 -1.24 0.71
C GLY A 80 2.37 -1.12 -0.77
N LEU A 81 1.11 -0.83 -1.10
CA LEU A 81 0.60 -0.81 -2.47
C LEU A 81 -0.40 0.34 -2.69
N GLU A 82 -0.44 0.86 -3.92
CA GLU A 82 -1.56 1.66 -4.43
C GLU A 82 -2.09 1.09 -5.74
N ALA A 83 -3.35 1.39 -6.09
CA ALA A 83 -3.90 1.03 -7.40
C ALA A 83 -3.16 1.80 -8.52
N ALA A 84 -2.72 1.11 -9.57
CA ALA A 84 -1.92 1.68 -10.65
C ALA A 84 -2.69 1.84 -11.98
N ASP A 85 -3.91 1.36 -12.06
CA ASP A 85 -4.76 1.40 -13.25
C ASP A 85 -5.93 2.40 -13.15
N GLY A 86 -5.99 3.18 -12.07
CA GLY A 86 -7.07 4.12 -11.81
C GLY A 86 -8.41 3.45 -11.48
N ALA A 87 -8.41 2.14 -11.19
CA ALA A 87 -9.56 1.46 -10.60
C ALA A 87 -9.74 1.82 -9.12
N GLU A 88 -10.61 1.08 -8.44
CA GLU A 88 -10.90 1.28 -7.03
C GLU A 88 -9.64 1.25 -6.15
N ALA A 89 -9.65 2.10 -5.13
CA ALA A 89 -8.54 2.23 -4.20
C ALA A 89 -8.26 0.90 -3.50
N ALA A 90 -6.98 0.56 -3.41
CA ALA A 90 -6.53 -0.60 -2.66
C ALA A 90 -6.56 -0.30 -1.16
N THR A 91 -7.21 -1.17 -0.38
CA THR A 91 -7.13 -1.17 1.08
C THR A 91 -6.25 -2.33 1.52
N LEU A 92 -5.28 -2.06 2.39
CA LEU A 92 -4.35 -3.07 2.90
C LEU A 92 -4.65 -3.34 4.38
N SER A 93 -4.68 -4.63 4.75
CA SER A 93 -4.77 -5.08 6.13
C SER A 93 -3.67 -6.10 6.41
N ILE A 94 -3.04 -6.02 7.58
CA ILE A 94 -2.05 -7.01 8.02
C ILE A 94 -2.80 -8.25 8.52
N LEU A 95 -2.51 -9.42 7.94
CA LEU A 95 -3.07 -10.69 8.42
C LEU A 95 -2.18 -11.30 9.51
N ASP A 96 -0.86 -11.28 9.28
CA ASP A 96 0.18 -11.78 10.17
C ASP A 96 1.55 -11.18 9.80
N ASP A 97 2.61 -11.56 10.51
CA ASP A 97 3.99 -11.06 10.29
C ASP A 97 4.54 -11.26 8.87
N LYS A 98 3.90 -12.12 8.06
CA LYS A 98 4.38 -12.49 6.72
C LYS A 98 3.37 -12.24 5.61
N ARG A 99 2.16 -11.78 5.92
CA ARG A 99 1.08 -11.65 4.92
C ARG A 99 0.21 -10.43 5.15
N ILE A 100 -0.22 -9.86 4.03
CA ILE A 100 -1.26 -8.84 3.95
C ILE A 100 -2.46 -9.35 3.19
N GLU A 101 -3.62 -8.80 3.51
CA GLU A 101 -4.79 -8.79 2.65
C GLU A 101 -4.84 -7.47 1.89
N VAL A 102 -5.04 -7.57 0.58
CA VAL A 102 -5.30 -6.42 -0.30
C VAL A 102 -6.72 -6.54 -0.78
N VAL A 103 -7.51 -5.48 -0.61
CA VAL A 103 -8.88 -5.38 -1.09
C VAL A 103 -8.95 -4.28 -2.14
N ALA A 104 -9.50 -4.58 -3.31
CA ALA A 104 -9.74 -3.62 -4.39
C ALA A 104 -11.13 -3.88 -4.99
N GLY A 105 -12.08 -3.00 -4.66
CA GLY A 105 -13.51 -3.27 -4.89
C GLY A 105 -13.94 -4.56 -4.19
N ASP A 106 -14.63 -5.43 -4.93
CA ASP A 106 -15.09 -6.72 -4.43
C ASP A 106 -14.02 -7.83 -4.47
N ASP A 107 -12.82 -7.53 -4.96
CA ASP A 107 -11.73 -8.50 -5.03
C ASP A 107 -10.82 -8.42 -3.81
N ARG A 108 -10.43 -9.59 -3.30
CA ARG A 108 -9.53 -9.73 -2.16
C ARG A 108 -8.37 -10.65 -2.49
N TYR A 109 -7.18 -10.31 -2.02
CA TYR A 109 -5.94 -11.02 -2.31
C TYR A 109 -5.11 -11.19 -1.05
N ARG A 110 -4.43 -12.34 -0.90
CA ARG A 110 -3.42 -12.53 0.14
C ARG A 110 -2.05 -12.57 -0.48
N LEU A 111 -1.21 -11.62 -0.09
CA LEU A 111 0.15 -11.47 -0.61
C LEU A 111 1.16 -11.63 0.52
N PRO A 112 2.34 -12.23 0.25
CA PRO A 112 3.42 -12.23 1.20
C PRO A 112 3.95 -10.80 1.36
N ALA A 113 4.29 -10.44 2.59
CA ALA A 113 4.84 -9.14 2.93
C ALA A 113 5.87 -9.25 4.05
N ARG A 114 6.74 -8.25 4.15
CA ARG A 114 7.64 -8.05 5.27
C ARG A 114 7.24 -6.77 5.99
N MET A 115 7.13 -6.84 7.31
CA MET A 115 6.83 -5.68 8.14
C MET A 115 8.12 -5.06 8.66
N ALA A 116 8.38 -3.78 8.37
CA ALA A 116 9.47 -3.06 9.02
C ALA A 116 9.06 -2.77 10.48
N GLY A 117 9.54 -3.63 11.38
CA GLY A 117 9.23 -3.54 12.82
C GLY A 117 9.39 -4.86 13.57
N SER A 118 9.32 -6.02 12.90
CA SER A 118 9.41 -7.34 13.56
C SER A 118 10.87 -7.86 13.71
N GLY A 119 11.82 -6.92 13.87
CA GLY A 119 13.24 -7.22 13.95
C GLY A 119 13.96 -6.32 14.94
N ARG A 120 13.79 -6.58 16.23
CA ARG A 120 14.76 -6.21 17.26
C ARG A 120 14.75 -7.22 18.39
#